data_AF-A0A7M7SVR2-F1
#
_entry.id   AF-A0A7M7SVR2-F1
#
_cell.length_a   1.000
_cell.length_b   1.000
_cell.length_c   1.000
_cell.angle_alpha   90.00
_cell.angle_beta   90.00
_cell.angle_gamma   90.00
#
_symmetry.space_group_name_H-M   'P 1'
#
loop_
_entity.id
_entity.type
_entity.pdbx_description
1 polymer ?
#
loop_
_entity_poly.entity_id
_entity_poly.type
_entity_poly.pdbx_seq_one_letter_code
_entity_poly.pdbx_strand_id
1 'polypeptide(L)'
;MSLGATTEMVKNGGVKCLQDILSRSESAAPNLLANAAKIVAEMAKHEEIREPFVEGNIIPPLCSCLLRKNYDVVVQACRALGNLCCDCEKAREALFQGGGLDNLIKLLEERLSDLEDNDDNQALWNAACGCLMNVTYDRSDIQKAAVSLGAIDLLITLLKRNESDIGLCGTAVMCFGNLAEPADTRPAFVGTEAAKCMVHALEKVSGDDQLEGILEIIASLIENDDMKLEFAKAGILDTLLDMLTARTASWTSQSTPKIEEFDAVRVSIDLLVLLLTGDECMAYIFQEGEGLFFRNVMDTWMASQVEYFRISAALAIGNFARNDHNCIKLVSSGIVPQLLRLLKPYEGKEVDTRLTHAVLSALRNLAIPKVNKSIMLSCNTLDEILPLLQSEMLFVQFKLLGTARMLVDSMAETAVDLGQRSEFIQRVVELCACEIHPGVSGEATRLLASLIKHSGSTKVMETIVQHGGLPCLVGMATSEHPLMQNEALVALTLIAASHLESAESTLLESKLLSTIKTILQETAYPVEVQCNVLTLAGFLTQSGMYLFSPLTLWRSSVMSSHWLVFLHSQVCSYSVLLHCGGPV
;
A
#
# COMPACT_ATOMS: atom_id res chain seq x y z
N MET A 1 -34.75 9.61 -33.65
CA MET A 1 -34.67 10.55 -34.80
C MET A 1 -33.27 10.49 -35.37
N SER A 2 -33.08 10.74 -36.68
CA SER A 2 -31.74 10.93 -37.23
C SER A 2 -31.11 12.21 -36.67
N LEU A 3 -29.78 12.26 -36.60
CA LEU A 3 -29.06 13.45 -36.15
C LEU A 3 -29.49 14.69 -36.96
N GLY A 4 -29.56 14.59 -38.29
CA GLY A 4 -29.96 15.70 -39.16
C GLY A 4 -31.35 16.28 -38.84
N ALA A 5 -32.36 15.43 -38.60
CA ALA A 5 -33.69 15.89 -38.19
C ALA A 5 -33.67 16.55 -36.80
N THR A 6 -32.86 16.01 -35.91
CA THR A 6 -32.69 16.51 -34.54
C THR A 6 -32.05 17.91 -34.54
N THR A 7 -30.98 18.09 -35.30
CA THR A 7 -30.29 19.39 -35.48
C THR A 7 -31.20 20.43 -36.10
N GLU A 8 -31.99 20.06 -37.11
CA GLU A 8 -32.92 20.99 -37.76
C GLU A 8 -34.02 21.44 -36.80
N MET A 9 -34.54 20.55 -35.96
CA MET A 9 -35.54 20.92 -34.94
C MET A 9 -34.97 21.91 -33.92
N VAL A 10 -33.72 21.71 -33.47
CA VAL A 10 -33.03 22.64 -32.56
C VAL A 10 -32.87 24.02 -33.23
N LYS A 11 -32.41 24.06 -34.49
CA LYS A 11 -32.25 25.31 -35.26
C LYS A 11 -33.55 26.09 -35.44
N ASN A 12 -34.68 25.39 -35.58
CA ASN A 12 -35.99 26.01 -35.79
C ASN A 12 -36.73 26.34 -34.47
N GLY A 13 -36.00 26.47 -33.35
CA GLY A 13 -36.58 26.89 -32.06
C GLY A 13 -37.33 25.80 -31.31
N GLY A 14 -37.15 24.53 -31.68
CA GLY A 14 -37.82 23.40 -31.04
C GLY A 14 -37.49 23.24 -29.55
N VAL A 15 -36.27 23.63 -29.13
CA VAL A 15 -35.86 23.60 -27.72
C VAL A 15 -36.75 24.49 -26.85
N LYS A 16 -37.01 25.72 -27.29
CA LYS A 16 -37.89 26.67 -26.57
C LYS A 16 -39.32 26.14 -26.46
N CYS A 17 -39.85 25.55 -27.54
CA CYS A 17 -41.18 24.94 -27.51
C CYS A 17 -41.28 23.81 -26.47
N LEU A 18 -40.27 22.93 -26.42
CA LEU A 18 -40.21 21.86 -25.43
C LEU A 18 -40.05 22.41 -24.01
N GLN A 19 -39.21 23.42 -23.82
CA GLN A 19 -39.05 24.13 -22.54
C GLN A 19 -40.38 24.73 -22.05
N ASP A 20 -41.11 25.44 -22.92
CA ASP A 20 -42.39 26.06 -22.60
C ASP A 20 -43.46 25.02 -22.22
N ILE A 21 -43.44 23.84 -22.86
CA ILE A 21 -44.34 22.73 -22.53
C ILE A 21 -43.99 22.13 -21.16
N LEU A 22 -42.70 21.85 -20.92
CA LEU A 22 -42.22 21.24 -19.68
C LEU A 22 -42.39 22.17 -18.46
N SER A 23 -42.37 23.48 -18.68
CA SER A 23 -42.55 24.50 -17.64
C SER A 23 -44.01 24.72 -17.22
N ARG A 24 -44.98 24.01 -17.83
CA ARG A 24 -46.40 24.18 -17.49
C ARG A 24 -46.71 23.66 -16.07
N SER A 25 -47.71 24.28 -15.44
CA SER A 25 -48.17 23.93 -14.09
C SER A 25 -48.65 22.49 -13.95
N GLU A 26 -48.86 22.02 -12.71
CA GLU A 26 -49.34 20.66 -12.39
C GLU A 26 -50.67 20.27 -13.04
N SER A 27 -51.49 21.24 -13.46
CA SER A 27 -52.74 20.99 -14.19
C SER A 27 -52.55 20.59 -15.67
N ALA A 28 -51.32 20.63 -16.18
CA ALA A 28 -51.01 20.23 -17.54
C ALA A 28 -51.26 18.72 -17.75
N ALA A 29 -51.75 18.36 -18.94
CA ALA A 29 -52.00 16.98 -19.30
C ALA A 29 -50.71 16.15 -19.18
N PRO A 30 -50.64 15.11 -18.31
CA PRO A 30 -49.43 14.32 -18.08
C PRO A 30 -48.85 13.73 -19.37
N ASN A 31 -49.70 13.27 -20.28
CA ASN A 31 -49.29 12.73 -21.57
C ASN A 31 -48.52 13.76 -22.43
N LEU A 32 -48.85 15.05 -22.32
CA LEU A 32 -48.13 16.10 -23.05
C LEU A 32 -46.73 16.30 -22.47
N LEU A 33 -46.60 16.34 -21.13
CA LEU A 33 -45.31 16.48 -20.45
C LEU A 33 -44.42 15.26 -20.70
N ALA A 34 -44.96 14.05 -20.58
CA ALA A 34 -44.24 12.81 -20.83
C ALA A 34 -43.73 12.74 -22.28
N ASN A 35 -44.56 13.12 -23.25
CA ASN A 35 -44.13 13.16 -24.65
C ASN A 35 -43.07 14.22 -24.92
N ALA A 36 -43.17 15.40 -24.29
CA ALA A 36 -42.13 16.43 -24.41
C ALA A 36 -40.80 15.95 -23.83
N ALA A 37 -40.80 15.38 -22.62
CA ALA A 37 -39.60 14.81 -22.00
C ALA A 37 -39.03 13.64 -22.83
N LYS A 38 -39.90 12.77 -23.38
CA LYS A 38 -39.49 11.68 -24.28
C LYS A 38 -38.80 12.19 -25.53
N ILE A 39 -39.29 13.27 -26.14
CA ILE A 39 -38.64 13.90 -27.29
C ILE A 39 -37.22 14.34 -26.90
N VAL A 40 -37.07 15.03 -25.76
CA VAL A 40 -35.74 15.43 -25.26
C VAL A 40 -34.85 14.21 -25.05
N ALA A 41 -35.34 13.16 -24.39
CA ALA A 41 -34.59 11.93 -24.15
C ALA A 41 -34.12 11.23 -25.42
N GLU A 42 -34.97 11.16 -26.46
CA GLU A 42 -34.62 10.55 -27.74
C GLU A 42 -33.62 11.39 -28.55
N MET A 43 -33.65 12.71 -28.39
CA MET A 43 -32.72 13.62 -29.05
C MET A 43 -31.36 13.68 -28.36
N ALA A 44 -31.35 13.66 -27.03
CA ALA A 44 -30.13 13.69 -26.20
C ALA A 44 -29.26 12.43 -26.32
N LYS A 45 -29.74 11.38 -27.01
CA LYS A 45 -28.91 10.24 -27.43
C LYS A 45 -27.73 10.68 -28.33
N HIS A 46 -27.91 11.75 -29.09
CA HIS A 46 -26.87 12.36 -29.92
C HIS A 46 -26.09 13.40 -29.10
N GLU A 47 -24.78 13.26 -29.01
CA GLU A 47 -23.91 14.11 -28.18
C GLU A 47 -23.97 15.59 -28.59
N GLU A 48 -24.07 15.88 -29.89
CA GLU A 48 -24.05 17.23 -30.46
C GLU A 48 -25.29 18.06 -30.08
N ILE A 49 -26.29 17.39 -29.53
CA ILE A 49 -27.59 17.97 -29.19
C ILE A 49 -27.68 18.28 -27.69
N ARG A 50 -26.84 17.66 -26.85
CA ARG A 50 -26.88 17.82 -25.39
C ARG A 50 -26.62 19.27 -24.98
N GLU A 51 -25.52 19.87 -25.45
CA GLU A 51 -25.21 21.27 -25.13
C GLU A 51 -26.28 22.28 -25.61
N PRO A 52 -26.79 22.23 -26.86
CA PRO A 52 -27.88 23.11 -27.29
C PRO A 52 -29.13 23.02 -26.40
N PHE A 53 -29.45 21.86 -25.84
CA PHE A 53 -30.55 21.72 -24.88
C PHE A 53 -30.24 22.38 -23.54
N VAL A 54 -29.00 22.26 -23.05
CA VAL A 54 -28.54 22.92 -21.82
C VAL A 54 -28.58 24.44 -21.99
N GLU A 55 -28.07 24.97 -23.11
CA GLU A 55 -28.09 26.40 -23.45
C GLU A 55 -29.53 26.93 -23.59
N GLY A 56 -30.44 26.09 -24.10
CA GLY A 56 -31.87 26.38 -24.14
C GLY A 56 -32.58 26.27 -22.79
N ASN A 57 -31.85 26.08 -21.69
CA ASN A 57 -32.34 26.05 -20.31
C ASN A 57 -33.47 25.01 -20.10
N ILE A 58 -33.29 23.80 -20.65
CA ILE A 58 -34.27 22.71 -20.51
C ILE A 58 -34.11 21.91 -19.21
N ILE A 59 -32.96 21.99 -18.55
CA ILE A 59 -32.64 21.21 -17.36
C ILE A 59 -33.58 21.54 -16.19
N PRO A 60 -33.83 22.81 -15.79
CA PRO A 60 -34.68 23.09 -14.63
C PRO A 60 -36.15 22.62 -14.78
N PRO A 61 -36.81 22.77 -15.94
CA PRO A 61 -38.13 22.17 -16.17
C PRO A 61 -38.14 20.64 -16.04
N LEU A 62 -37.08 19.95 -16.52
CA LEU A 62 -36.94 18.51 -16.36
C LEU A 62 -36.71 18.10 -14.89
N CYS A 63 -35.89 18.83 -14.15
CA CYS A 63 -35.73 18.63 -12.69
C CYS A 63 -37.07 18.79 -11.96
N SER A 64 -37.90 19.77 -12.37
CA SER A 64 -39.25 19.95 -11.81
C SER A 64 -40.20 18.79 -12.17
N CYS A 65 -39.97 18.11 -13.29
CA CYS A 65 -40.75 16.93 -13.68
C CYS A 65 -40.46 15.71 -12.79
N LEU A 66 -39.29 15.63 -12.14
CA LEU A 66 -38.97 14.56 -11.19
C LEU A 66 -39.90 14.57 -9.96
N LEU A 67 -40.47 15.73 -9.62
CA LEU A 67 -41.38 15.91 -8.49
C LEU A 67 -42.85 15.57 -8.82
N ARG A 68 -43.14 15.09 -10.03
CA ARG A 68 -44.51 14.77 -10.46
C ARG A 68 -44.91 13.38 -10.01
N LYS A 69 -46.22 13.16 -9.86
CA LYS A 69 -46.78 11.86 -9.47
C LYS A 69 -46.95 10.87 -10.62
N ASN A 70 -47.00 11.37 -11.86
CA ASN A 70 -47.25 10.51 -13.02
C ASN A 70 -45.95 9.78 -13.43
N TYR A 71 -46.02 8.44 -13.46
CA TYR A 71 -44.90 7.56 -13.78
C TYR A 71 -44.25 7.88 -15.14
N ASP A 72 -45.04 8.00 -16.21
CA ASP A 72 -44.50 8.29 -17.54
C ASP A 72 -43.72 9.61 -17.57
N VAL A 73 -44.23 10.66 -16.94
CA VAL A 73 -43.52 11.96 -16.87
C VAL A 73 -42.17 11.80 -16.19
N VAL A 74 -42.14 11.13 -15.04
CA VAL A 74 -40.94 10.94 -14.24
C VAL A 74 -39.91 10.07 -14.97
N VAL A 75 -40.33 8.91 -15.49
CA VAL A 75 -39.47 8.00 -16.27
C VAL A 75 -38.84 8.74 -17.45
N GLN A 76 -39.63 9.48 -18.22
CA GLN A 76 -39.11 10.21 -19.37
C GLN A 76 -38.22 11.39 -18.96
N ALA A 77 -38.49 12.04 -17.83
CA ALA A 77 -37.62 13.07 -17.27
C ALA A 77 -36.26 12.50 -16.83
N CYS A 78 -36.24 11.38 -16.11
CA CYS A 78 -35.01 10.68 -15.75
C CYS A 78 -34.21 10.26 -16.99
N ARG A 79 -34.87 9.67 -18.01
CA ARG A 79 -34.21 9.33 -19.29
C ARG A 79 -33.62 10.56 -19.99
N ALA A 80 -34.36 11.67 -20.01
CA ALA A 80 -33.91 12.92 -20.62
C ALA A 80 -32.69 13.48 -19.90
N LEU A 81 -32.77 13.63 -18.58
CA LEU A 81 -31.67 14.14 -17.75
C LEU A 81 -30.44 13.21 -17.83
N GLY A 82 -30.62 11.90 -17.71
CA GLY A 82 -29.53 10.93 -17.81
C GLY A 82 -28.81 10.99 -19.16
N ASN A 83 -29.54 11.09 -20.27
CA ASN A 83 -28.93 11.23 -21.59
C ASN A 83 -28.26 12.60 -21.79
N LEU A 84 -28.84 13.67 -21.24
CA LEU A 84 -28.23 15.01 -21.30
C LEU A 84 -26.94 15.07 -20.48
N CYS A 85 -26.87 14.41 -19.33
CA CYS A 85 -25.71 14.38 -18.45
C CYS A 85 -24.60 13.42 -18.90
N CYS A 86 -24.90 12.46 -19.78
CA CYS A 86 -23.92 11.57 -20.38
C CYS A 86 -22.85 12.39 -21.12
N ASP A 87 -21.58 12.27 -20.72
CA ASP A 87 -20.44 13.00 -21.28
C ASP A 87 -20.63 14.52 -21.47
N CYS A 88 -21.47 15.15 -20.66
CA CYS A 88 -21.75 16.59 -20.74
C CYS A 88 -21.66 17.24 -19.37
N GLU A 89 -20.51 17.84 -19.08
CA GLU A 89 -20.25 18.51 -17.81
C GLU A 89 -21.22 19.68 -17.55
N LYS A 90 -21.51 20.49 -18.58
CA LYS A 90 -22.47 21.60 -18.47
C LYS A 90 -23.86 21.13 -18.04
N ALA A 91 -24.31 19.98 -18.52
CA ALA A 91 -25.60 19.40 -18.13
C ALA A 91 -25.58 18.92 -16.67
N ARG A 92 -24.50 18.25 -16.25
CA ARG A 92 -24.31 17.82 -14.85
C ARG A 92 -24.30 19.02 -13.90
N GLU A 93 -23.57 20.07 -14.23
CA GLU A 93 -23.53 21.31 -13.46
C GLU A 93 -24.90 22.00 -13.38
N ALA A 94 -25.57 22.17 -14.52
CA ALA A 94 -26.90 22.79 -14.56
C ALA A 94 -27.94 21.99 -13.74
N LEU A 95 -27.86 20.66 -13.77
CA LEU A 95 -28.72 19.79 -12.97
C LEU A 95 -28.43 19.97 -11.48
N PHE A 96 -27.15 19.96 -11.10
CA PHE A 96 -26.73 20.09 -9.71
C PHE A 96 -27.10 21.45 -9.11
N GLN A 97 -26.82 22.55 -9.82
CA GLN A 97 -27.20 23.91 -9.39
C GLN A 97 -28.73 24.10 -9.32
N GLY A 98 -29.48 23.33 -10.11
CA GLY A 98 -30.94 23.32 -10.10
C GLY A 98 -31.57 22.47 -9.00
N GLY A 99 -30.79 21.88 -8.08
CA GLY A 99 -31.29 20.94 -7.06
C GLY A 99 -31.83 19.63 -7.65
N GLY A 100 -31.42 19.29 -8.88
CA GLY A 100 -31.88 18.10 -9.57
C GLY A 100 -31.40 16.81 -8.92
N LEU A 101 -30.22 16.83 -8.29
CA LEU A 101 -29.67 15.67 -7.58
C LEU A 101 -30.53 15.32 -6.36
N ASP A 102 -30.84 16.30 -5.52
CA ASP A 102 -31.73 16.15 -4.36
C ASP A 102 -33.09 15.60 -4.78
N ASN A 103 -33.67 16.14 -5.86
CA ASN A 103 -34.95 15.66 -6.40
C ASN A 103 -34.87 14.21 -6.90
N LEU A 104 -33.76 13.84 -7.56
CA LEU A 104 -33.54 12.48 -8.06
C LEU A 104 -33.38 11.46 -6.93
N ILE A 105 -32.59 11.80 -5.91
CA ILE A 105 -32.39 10.96 -4.72
C ILE A 105 -33.70 10.79 -3.96
N LYS A 106 -34.42 11.88 -3.71
CA LYS A 106 -35.73 11.85 -3.05
C LYS A 106 -36.75 11.01 -3.83
N LEU A 107 -36.76 11.13 -5.16
CA LEU A 107 -37.63 10.30 -6.01
C LEU A 107 -37.33 8.81 -5.85
N LEU A 108 -36.04 8.42 -5.87
CA LEU A 108 -35.63 7.04 -5.67
C LEU A 108 -36.03 6.54 -4.28
N GLU A 109 -35.82 7.33 -3.23
CA GLU A 109 -36.21 7.01 -1.85
C GLU A 109 -37.72 6.79 -1.71
N GLU A 110 -38.55 7.72 -2.24
CA GLU A 110 -40.00 7.61 -2.19
C GLU A 110 -40.50 6.37 -2.95
N ARG A 111 -39.94 6.08 -4.13
CA ARG A 111 -40.37 4.97 -4.99
C ARG A 111 -39.83 3.61 -4.56
N LEU A 112 -38.70 3.56 -3.86
CA LEU A 112 -38.21 2.32 -3.24
C LEU A 112 -38.99 2.00 -1.96
N SER A 113 -39.56 3.01 -1.30
CA SER A 113 -40.44 2.80 -0.14
C SER A 113 -41.81 2.24 -0.54
N ASP A 114 -42.26 2.47 -1.77
CA ASP A 114 -43.46 1.83 -2.33
C ASP A 114 -43.21 0.31 -2.47
N LEU A 115 -44.05 -0.49 -1.80
CA LEU A 115 -43.90 -1.96 -1.70
C LEU A 115 -44.51 -2.74 -2.88
N GLU A 116 -45.05 -2.04 -3.88
CA GLU A 116 -45.65 -2.68 -5.06
C GLU A 116 -44.58 -2.94 -6.12
N ASP A 117 -44.09 -4.17 -6.21
CA ASP A 117 -43.24 -4.58 -7.33
C ASP A 117 -44.12 -4.72 -8.59
N ASN A 118 -44.16 -3.67 -9.41
CA ASN A 118 -44.90 -3.62 -10.67
C ASN A 118 -43.98 -3.11 -11.82
N ASP A 119 -44.38 -3.39 -13.06
CA ASP A 119 -43.57 -3.06 -14.25
C ASP A 119 -43.26 -1.55 -14.36
N ASP A 120 -44.14 -0.69 -13.84
CA ASP A 120 -43.97 0.77 -13.86
C ASP A 120 -42.84 1.22 -12.91
N ASN A 121 -42.73 0.60 -11.73
CA ASN A 121 -41.64 0.84 -10.79
C ASN A 121 -40.30 0.35 -11.36
N GLN A 122 -40.28 -0.78 -12.09
CA GLN A 122 -39.06 -1.29 -12.71
C GLN A 122 -38.48 -0.32 -13.76
N ALA A 123 -39.35 0.21 -14.62
CA ALA A 123 -38.94 1.20 -15.63
C ALA A 123 -38.42 2.49 -14.99
N LEU A 124 -39.01 2.90 -13.88
CA LEU A 124 -38.57 4.06 -13.10
C LEU A 124 -37.20 3.84 -12.47
N TRP A 125 -36.98 2.73 -11.77
CA TRP A 125 -35.69 2.44 -11.15
C TRP A 125 -34.56 2.38 -12.18
N ASN A 126 -34.80 1.74 -13.33
CA ASN A 126 -33.86 1.72 -14.45
C ASN A 126 -33.53 3.13 -14.96
N ALA A 127 -34.54 3.96 -15.21
CA ALA A 127 -34.32 5.32 -15.71
C ALA A 127 -33.63 6.22 -14.68
N ALA A 128 -34.04 6.14 -13.41
CA ALA A 128 -33.52 6.98 -12.33
C ALA A 128 -32.11 6.58 -11.91
N CYS A 129 -31.81 5.27 -11.81
CA CYS A 129 -30.47 4.78 -11.53
C CYS A 129 -29.50 5.11 -12.68
N GLY A 130 -29.92 4.94 -13.94
CA GLY A 130 -29.12 5.36 -15.09
C GLY A 130 -28.87 6.87 -15.13
N CYS A 131 -29.86 7.67 -14.74
CA CYS A 131 -29.69 9.11 -14.56
C CYS A 131 -28.66 9.41 -13.46
N LEU A 132 -28.75 8.76 -12.30
CA LEU A 132 -27.84 8.98 -11.18
C LEU A 132 -26.41 8.60 -11.54
N MET A 133 -26.22 7.45 -12.22
CA MET A 133 -24.92 7.02 -12.74
C MET A 133 -24.30 8.09 -13.64
N ASN A 134 -25.03 8.60 -14.63
CA ASN A 134 -24.50 9.62 -15.54
C ASN A 134 -24.28 10.99 -14.88
N VAL A 135 -25.09 11.34 -13.87
CA VAL A 135 -24.93 12.60 -13.11
C VAL A 135 -23.70 12.56 -12.22
N THR A 136 -23.39 11.40 -11.65
CA THR A 136 -22.26 11.19 -10.73
C THR A 136 -20.94 10.87 -11.45
N TYR A 137 -20.93 10.81 -12.78
CA TYR A 137 -19.74 10.50 -13.55
C TYR A 137 -18.74 11.67 -13.57
N ASP A 138 -17.49 11.40 -13.15
CA ASP A 138 -16.32 12.29 -13.24
C ASP A 138 -16.58 13.71 -12.70
N ARG A 139 -17.23 13.81 -11.53
CA ARG A 139 -17.56 15.07 -10.84
C ARG A 139 -17.54 14.92 -9.33
N SER A 140 -16.39 15.16 -8.72
CA SER A 140 -16.16 14.97 -7.27
C SER A 140 -17.13 15.73 -6.36
N ASP A 141 -17.52 16.95 -6.72
CA ASP A 141 -18.50 17.75 -5.97
C ASP A 141 -19.90 17.10 -5.96
N ILE A 142 -20.35 16.61 -7.11
CA ILE A 142 -21.63 15.92 -7.28
C ILE A 142 -21.59 14.54 -6.61
N GLN A 143 -20.50 13.79 -6.77
CA GLN A 143 -20.30 12.48 -6.12
C GLN A 143 -20.37 12.60 -4.59
N LYS A 144 -19.67 13.59 -4.01
CA LYS A 144 -19.71 13.88 -2.56
C LYS A 144 -21.10 14.29 -2.09
N ALA A 145 -21.81 15.09 -2.87
CA ALA A 145 -23.18 15.48 -2.57
C ALA A 145 -24.13 14.28 -2.60
N ALA A 146 -24.03 13.40 -3.61
CA ALA A 146 -24.84 12.20 -3.73
C ALA A 146 -24.64 11.25 -2.53
N VAL A 147 -23.38 11.05 -2.10
CA VAL A 147 -23.06 10.29 -0.89
C VAL A 147 -23.71 10.93 0.35
N SER A 148 -23.59 12.25 0.50
CA SER A 148 -24.17 12.99 1.64
C SER A 148 -25.70 12.92 1.68
N LEU A 149 -26.34 12.71 0.52
CA LEU A 149 -27.79 12.54 0.38
C LEU A 149 -28.23 11.08 0.58
N GLY A 150 -27.33 10.14 0.90
CA GLY A 150 -27.68 8.74 1.17
C GLY A 150 -27.76 7.85 -0.07
N ALA A 151 -27.11 8.23 -1.18
CA ALA A 151 -27.14 7.43 -2.42
C ALA A 151 -26.63 5.99 -2.25
N ILE A 152 -25.67 5.76 -1.36
CA ILE A 152 -25.11 4.41 -1.12
C ILE A 152 -26.19 3.45 -0.62
N ASP A 153 -26.94 3.81 0.43
CA ASP A 153 -27.99 2.95 1.01
C ASP A 153 -29.14 2.69 0.03
N LEU A 154 -29.47 3.68 -0.80
CA LEU A 154 -30.48 3.53 -1.85
C LEU A 154 -30.04 2.53 -2.91
N LEU A 155 -28.78 2.61 -3.37
CA LEU A 155 -28.22 1.67 -4.34
C LEU A 155 -28.14 0.24 -3.76
N ILE A 156 -27.76 0.09 -2.48
CA ILE A 156 -27.78 -1.21 -1.79
C ILE A 156 -29.20 -1.79 -1.78
N THR A 157 -30.20 -0.97 -1.43
CA THR A 157 -31.61 -1.40 -1.38
C THR A 157 -32.09 -1.82 -2.77
N LEU A 158 -31.73 -1.06 -3.79
CA LEU A 158 -32.10 -1.31 -5.18
C LEU A 158 -31.47 -2.62 -5.69
N LEU A 159 -30.20 -2.88 -5.40
CA LEU A 159 -29.52 -4.13 -5.76
C LEU A 159 -30.20 -5.36 -5.14
N LYS A 160 -30.55 -5.29 -3.85
CA LYS A 160 -31.19 -6.39 -3.14
C LYS A 160 -32.61 -6.70 -3.59
N ARG A 161 -33.38 -5.66 -3.93
CA ARG A 161 -34.76 -5.86 -4.41
C ARG A 161 -34.82 -6.36 -5.84
N ASN A 162 -33.76 -6.13 -6.63
CA ASN A 162 -33.77 -6.35 -8.07
C ASN A 162 -32.68 -7.33 -8.53
N GLU A 163 -32.32 -8.32 -7.70
CA GLU A 163 -31.24 -9.29 -7.99
C GLU A 163 -31.41 -10.01 -9.36
N SER A 164 -32.64 -10.13 -9.86
CA SER A 164 -32.92 -10.72 -11.18
C SER A 164 -32.74 -9.77 -12.37
N ASP A 165 -32.78 -8.44 -12.16
CA ASP A 165 -32.54 -7.45 -13.22
C ASP A 165 -31.05 -7.12 -13.30
N ILE A 166 -30.33 -7.92 -14.09
CA ILE A 166 -28.88 -7.79 -14.29
C ILE A 166 -28.51 -6.43 -14.89
N GLY A 167 -29.36 -5.84 -15.73
CA GLY A 167 -29.10 -4.53 -16.34
C GLY A 167 -29.15 -3.41 -15.31
N LEU A 168 -30.18 -3.42 -14.46
CA LEU A 168 -30.29 -2.49 -13.35
C LEU A 168 -29.15 -2.68 -12.34
N CYS A 169 -28.83 -3.93 -11.99
CA CYS A 169 -27.72 -4.23 -11.08
C CYS A 169 -26.38 -3.73 -11.62
N GLY A 170 -26.09 -3.95 -12.90
CA GLY A 170 -24.88 -3.44 -13.54
C GLY A 170 -24.81 -1.91 -13.48
N THR A 171 -25.92 -1.22 -13.74
CA THR A 171 -26.01 0.25 -13.65
C THR A 171 -25.76 0.75 -12.22
N ALA A 172 -26.34 0.08 -11.22
CA ALA A 172 -26.16 0.42 -9.81
C ALA A 172 -24.73 0.18 -9.33
N VAL A 173 -24.08 -0.90 -9.77
CA VAL A 173 -22.67 -1.18 -9.48
C VAL A 173 -21.75 -0.12 -10.11
N MET A 174 -21.99 0.27 -11.36
CA MET A 174 -21.22 1.38 -11.97
C MET A 174 -21.42 2.70 -11.21
N CYS A 175 -22.63 2.95 -10.70
CA CYS A 175 -22.88 4.10 -9.85
C CYS A 175 -22.11 4.02 -8.52
N PHE A 176 -21.99 2.83 -7.89
CA PHE A 176 -21.06 2.66 -6.76
C PHE A 176 -19.63 3.02 -7.12
N GLY A 177 -19.16 2.59 -8.30
CA GLY A 177 -17.84 2.95 -8.80
C GLY A 177 -17.61 4.47 -8.83
N ASN A 178 -18.55 5.21 -9.44
CA ASN A 178 -18.51 6.67 -9.46
C ASN A 178 -18.49 7.27 -8.05
N LEU A 179 -19.28 6.74 -7.11
CA LEU A 179 -19.32 7.24 -5.73
C LEU A 179 -18.07 6.85 -4.92
N ALA A 180 -17.35 5.79 -5.30
CA ALA A 180 -16.14 5.32 -4.65
C ALA A 180 -14.84 5.93 -5.24
N GLU A 181 -14.93 6.57 -6.40
CA GLU A 181 -13.79 7.16 -7.10
C GLU A 181 -13.04 8.18 -6.23
N PRO A 182 -13.68 9.21 -5.62
CA PRO A 182 -13.00 10.10 -4.68
C PRO A 182 -12.56 9.37 -3.41
N ALA A 183 -11.29 9.49 -3.02
CA ALA A 183 -10.80 8.87 -1.79
C ALA A 183 -11.60 9.27 -0.53
N ASP A 184 -12.08 10.52 -0.47
CA ASP A 184 -12.83 11.07 0.68
C ASP A 184 -14.23 10.46 0.86
N THR A 185 -14.83 9.86 -0.17
CA THR A 185 -16.19 9.28 -0.10
C THR A 185 -16.17 7.82 0.31
N ARG A 186 -15.06 7.10 0.12
CA ARG A 186 -14.92 5.67 0.44
C ARG A 186 -15.24 5.33 1.90
N PRO A 187 -14.88 6.13 2.92
CA PRO A 187 -15.28 5.86 4.30
C PRO A 187 -16.80 5.78 4.50
N ALA A 188 -17.62 6.40 3.65
CA ALA A 188 -19.08 6.34 3.74
C ALA A 188 -19.67 4.97 3.33
N PHE A 189 -18.87 4.10 2.70
CA PHE A 189 -19.27 2.72 2.41
C PHE A 189 -19.10 1.79 3.62
N VAL A 190 -18.30 2.17 4.61
CA VAL A 190 -18.02 1.36 5.81
C VAL A 190 -19.29 1.24 6.66
N GLY A 191 -19.54 0.05 7.19
CA GLY A 191 -20.71 -0.28 7.99
C GLY A 191 -21.99 -0.46 7.17
N THR A 192 -21.90 -0.34 5.85
CA THR A 192 -23.00 -0.64 4.93
C THR A 192 -22.96 -2.11 4.50
N GLU A 193 -23.82 -2.52 3.55
CA GLU A 193 -23.75 -3.84 2.92
C GLU A 193 -23.15 -3.82 1.51
N ALA A 194 -22.43 -2.75 1.17
CA ALA A 194 -21.78 -2.60 -0.14
C ALA A 194 -20.83 -3.77 -0.45
N ALA A 195 -20.01 -4.22 0.51
CA ALA A 195 -19.11 -5.35 0.31
C ALA A 195 -19.85 -6.63 -0.11
N LYS A 196 -20.97 -6.96 0.55
CA LYS A 196 -21.81 -8.12 0.20
C LYS A 196 -22.44 -7.98 -1.18
N CYS A 197 -22.97 -6.80 -1.50
CA CYS A 197 -23.55 -6.53 -2.81
C CYS A 197 -22.53 -6.66 -3.94
N MET A 198 -21.30 -6.18 -3.73
CA MET A 198 -20.21 -6.27 -4.71
C MET A 198 -19.71 -7.71 -4.89
N VAL A 199 -19.59 -8.50 -3.81
CA VAL A 199 -19.28 -9.94 -3.90
C VAL A 199 -20.38 -10.67 -4.67
N HIS A 200 -21.65 -10.37 -4.39
CA HIS A 200 -22.76 -10.96 -5.13
C HIS A 200 -22.76 -10.60 -6.62
N ALA A 201 -22.46 -9.35 -6.95
CA ALA A 201 -22.32 -8.91 -8.34
C ALA A 201 -21.19 -9.68 -9.06
N LEU A 202 -20.07 -9.90 -8.37
CA LEU A 202 -18.94 -10.68 -8.87
C LEU A 202 -19.31 -12.17 -9.10
N GLU A 203 -20.17 -12.76 -8.28
CA GLU A 203 -20.65 -14.14 -8.49
C GLU A 203 -21.60 -14.28 -9.69
N LYS A 204 -22.27 -13.20 -10.08
CA LYS A 204 -23.28 -13.19 -11.16
C LYS A 204 -22.71 -12.77 -12.50
N VAL A 205 -21.57 -12.09 -12.53
CA VAL A 205 -21.01 -11.56 -13.77
C VAL A 205 -20.51 -12.67 -14.69
N SER A 206 -20.80 -12.55 -15.99
CA SER A 206 -20.36 -13.51 -17.01
C SER A 206 -19.47 -12.90 -18.10
N GLY A 207 -19.47 -11.58 -18.26
CA GLY A 207 -18.65 -10.87 -19.26
C GLY A 207 -17.33 -10.39 -18.66
N ASP A 208 -16.23 -10.54 -19.41
CA ASP A 208 -14.88 -10.15 -18.94
C ASP A 208 -14.76 -8.63 -18.69
N ASP A 209 -15.26 -7.78 -19.60
CA ASP A 209 -15.24 -6.32 -19.41
C ASP A 209 -15.99 -5.87 -18.14
N GLN A 210 -17.12 -6.52 -17.85
CA GLN A 210 -17.93 -6.22 -16.66
C GLN A 210 -17.25 -6.72 -15.40
N LEU A 211 -16.62 -7.90 -15.48
CA LEU A 211 -15.85 -8.47 -14.38
C LEU A 211 -14.69 -7.54 -14.01
N GLU A 212 -13.93 -7.05 -14.99
CA GLU A 212 -12.83 -6.12 -14.77
C GLU A 212 -13.32 -4.83 -14.10
N GLY A 213 -14.41 -4.24 -14.59
CA GLY A 213 -15.00 -3.05 -13.95
C GLY A 213 -15.42 -3.30 -12.49
N ILE A 214 -16.02 -4.46 -12.17
CA ILE A 214 -16.38 -4.81 -10.79
C ILE A 214 -15.12 -4.94 -9.92
N LEU A 215 -14.06 -5.60 -10.42
CA LEU A 215 -12.81 -5.78 -9.68
C LEU A 215 -12.11 -4.44 -9.41
N GLU A 216 -12.13 -3.49 -10.36
CA GLU A 216 -11.58 -2.14 -10.19
C GLU A 216 -12.32 -1.31 -9.13
N ILE A 217 -13.65 -1.43 -9.08
CA ILE A 217 -14.45 -0.78 -8.04
C ILE A 217 -14.11 -1.37 -6.67
N ILE A 218 -13.99 -2.70 -6.58
CA ILE A 218 -13.55 -3.37 -5.34
C ILE A 218 -12.16 -2.89 -4.95
N ALA A 219 -11.20 -2.81 -5.90
CA ALA A 219 -9.84 -2.32 -5.65
C ALA A 219 -9.85 -0.92 -5.02
N SER A 220 -10.68 -0.02 -5.56
CA SER A 220 -10.84 1.34 -5.06
C SER A 220 -11.40 1.37 -3.64
N LEU A 221 -12.43 0.57 -3.36
CA LEU A 221 -13.06 0.50 -2.03
C LEU A 221 -12.12 -0.07 -0.97
N ILE A 222 -11.37 -1.13 -1.29
CA ILE A 222 -10.47 -1.78 -0.33
C ILE A 222 -9.18 -0.99 -0.07
N GLU A 223 -8.97 0.17 -0.70
CA GLU A 223 -7.95 1.11 -0.21
C GLU A 223 -8.23 1.56 1.24
N ASN A 224 -9.50 1.57 1.66
CA ASN A 224 -9.90 1.76 3.05
C ASN A 224 -9.76 0.45 3.86
N ASP A 225 -9.13 0.50 5.05
CA ASP A 225 -8.84 -0.69 5.87
C ASP A 225 -10.09 -1.39 6.44
N ASP A 226 -11.12 -0.64 6.81
CA ASP A 226 -12.37 -1.23 7.32
C ASP A 226 -13.09 -1.99 6.19
N MET A 227 -13.11 -1.41 4.99
CA MET A 227 -13.65 -2.08 3.80
C MET A 227 -12.90 -3.38 3.48
N LYS A 228 -11.57 -3.45 3.65
CA LYS A 228 -10.82 -4.72 3.47
C LYS A 228 -11.43 -5.82 4.35
N LEU A 229 -11.67 -5.52 5.62
CA LEU A 229 -12.23 -6.48 6.57
C LEU A 229 -13.68 -6.85 6.22
N GLU A 230 -14.49 -5.89 5.80
CA GLU A 230 -15.87 -6.15 5.37
C GLU A 230 -15.94 -7.05 4.13
N PHE A 231 -15.09 -6.80 3.12
CA PHE A 231 -14.99 -7.67 1.95
C PHE A 231 -14.54 -9.08 2.30
N ALA A 232 -13.53 -9.22 3.18
CA ALA A 232 -13.11 -10.53 3.68
C ALA A 232 -14.23 -11.28 4.41
N LYS A 233 -15.03 -10.57 5.24
CA LYS A 233 -16.22 -11.14 5.90
C LYS A 233 -17.37 -11.44 4.94
N ALA A 234 -17.45 -10.72 3.83
CA ALA A 234 -18.47 -10.91 2.80
C ALA A 234 -18.17 -12.11 1.87
N GLY A 235 -17.02 -12.78 2.01
CA GLY A 235 -16.70 -13.99 1.23
C GLY A 235 -15.87 -13.73 -0.03
N ILE A 236 -15.28 -12.54 -0.19
CA ILE A 236 -14.49 -12.21 -1.39
C ILE A 236 -13.33 -13.19 -1.65
N LEU A 237 -12.76 -13.79 -0.60
CA LEU A 237 -11.63 -14.71 -0.72
C LEU A 237 -12.04 -15.98 -1.47
N ASP A 238 -13.17 -16.57 -1.09
CA ASP A 238 -13.73 -17.76 -1.73
C ASP A 238 -14.05 -17.46 -3.20
N THR A 239 -14.77 -16.35 -3.46
CA THR A 239 -15.14 -15.94 -4.82
C THR A 239 -13.93 -15.73 -5.73
N LEU A 240 -12.89 -15.02 -5.25
CA LEU A 240 -11.68 -14.78 -6.04
C LEU A 240 -10.86 -16.07 -6.25
N LEU A 241 -10.73 -16.91 -5.23
CA LEU A 241 -9.97 -18.18 -5.35
C LEU A 241 -10.65 -19.18 -6.28
N ASP A 242 -11.98 -19.29 -6.23
CA ASP A 242 -12.75 -20.12 -7.15
C ASP A 242 -12.62 -19.61 -8.59
N MET A 243 -12.70 -18.30 -8.79
CA MET A 243 -12.51 -17.68 -10.11
C MET A 243 -11.10 -17.91 -10.65
N LEU A 244 -10.07 -17.73 -9.81
CA LEU A 244 -8.68 -18.01 -10.18
C LEU A 244 -8.54 -19.47 -10.59
N THR A 245 -9.03 -20.40 -9.78
CA THR A 245 -8.99 -21.83 -10.08
C THR A 245 -9.64 -22.16 -11.42
N ALA A 246 -10.83 -21.62 -11.69
CA ALA A 246 -11.54 -21.83 -12.94
C ALA A 246 -10.77 -21.28 -14.16
N ARG A 247 -10.24 -20.06 -14.04
CA ARG A 247 -9.54 -19.36 -15.15
C ARG A 247 -8.12 -19.88 -15.40
N THR A 248 -7.49 -20.51 -14.41
CA THR A 248 -6.15 -21.07 -14.54
C THR A 248 -6.13 -22.60 -14.68
N ALA A 249 -7.29 -23.27 -14.73
CA ALA A 249 -7.38 -24.73 -14.78
C ALA A 249 -6.66 -25.37 -15.99
N SER A 250 -6.58 -24.64 -17.11
CA SER A 250 -5.92 -25.09 -18.34
C SER A 250 -4.42 -24.81 -18.39
N TRP A 251 -3.86 -24.13 -17.38
CA TRP A 251 -2.47 -23.71 -17.40
C TRP A 251 -1.57 -24.92 -17.11
N THR A 252 -0.87 -25.38 -18.14
CA THR A 252 0.08 -26.49 -18.03
C THR A 252 1.53 -25.98 -18.01
N SER A 253 2.46 -26.84 -17.59
CA SER A 253 3.89 -26.53 -17.56
C SER A 253 4.51 -26.31 -18.95
N GLN A 254 3.90 -26.83 -20.01
CA GLN A 254 4.43 -26.72 -21.38
C GLN A 254 3.90 -25.48 -22.12
N SER A 255 2.81 -24.88 -21.63
CA SER A 255 2.12 -23.77 -22.29
C SER A 255 1.54 -22.80 -21.26
N THR A 256 2.34 -22.41 -20.26
CA THR A 256 1.89 -21.45 -19.26
C THR A 256 1.67 -20.09 -19.93
N PRO A 257 0.47 -19.51 -19.85
CA PRO A 257 0.18 -18.25 -20.51
C PRO A 257 0.95 -17.09 -19.85
N LYS A 258 1.14 -16.00 -20.61
CA LYS A 258 1.69 -14.76 -20.06
C LYS A 258 0.61 -14.10 -19.21
N ILE A 259 0.91 -13.83 -17.94
CA ILE A 259 -0.07 -13.27 -17.00
C ILE A 259 -0.61 -11.91 -17.47
N GLU A 260 0.18 -11.17 -18.24
CA GLU A 260 -0.17 -9.87 -18.81
C GLU A 260 -1.33 -9.94 -19.81
N GLU A 261 -1.70 -11.12 -20.28
CA GLU A 261 -2.84 -11.35 -21.18
C GLU A 261 -4.14 -11.67 -20.40
N PHE A 262 -4.09 -11.72 -19.05
CA PHE A 262 -5.20 -12.14 -18.19
C PHE A 262 -5.46 -11.12 -17.07
N ASP A 263 -5.97 -9.94 -17.42
CA ASP A 263 -6.17 -8.83 -16.46
C ASP A 263 -7.05 -9.22 -15.28
N ALA A 264 -8.19 -9.89 -15.50
CA ALA A 264 -9.04 -10.38 -14.40
C ALA A 264 -8.29 -11.29 -13.42
N VAL A 265 -7.39 -12.16 -13.90
CA VAL A 265 -6.58 -13.05 -13.04
C VAL A 265 -5.56 -12.22 -12.25
N ARG A 266 -4.86 -11.31 -12.92
CA ARG A 266 -3.86 -10.43 -12.32
C ARG A 266 -4.47 -9.56 -11.22
N VAL A 267 -5.56 -8.84 -11.54
CA VAL A 267 -6.26 -7.96 -10.59
C VAL A 267 -6.78 -8.77 -9.40
N SER A 268 -7.27 -9.98 -9.61
CA SER A 268 -7.75 -10.84 -8.49
C SER A 268 -6.64 -11.26 -7.54
N ILE A 269 -5.47 -11.60 -8.07
CA ILE A 269 -4.28 -11.89 -7.26
C ILE A 269 -3.86 -10.64 -6.48
N ASP A 270 -3.85 -9.48 -7.14
CA ASP A 270 -3.48 -8.21 -6.54
C ASP A 270 -4.45 -7.81 -5.41
N LEU A 271 -5.76 -8.01 -5.60
CA LEU A 271 -6.78 -7.78 -4.59
C LEU A 271 -6.56 -8.68 -3.36
N LEU A 272 -6.30 -9.98 -3.55
CA LEU A 272 -6.03 -10.90 -2.46
C LEU A 272 -4.81 -10.48 -1.63
N VAL A 273 -3.75 -10.00 -2.28
CA VAL A 273 -2.56 -9.48 -1.60
C VAL A 273 -2.84 -8.12 -0.93
N LEU A 274 -3.62 -7.24 -1.57
CA LEU A 274 -3.97 -5.91 -1.06
C LEU A 274 -4.84 -5.98 0.21
N LEU A 275 -5.75 -6.96 0.30
CA LEU A 275 -6.53 -7.23 1.51
C LEU A 275 -5.64 -7.47 2.74
N LEU A 276 -4.45 -8.07 2.56
CA LEU A 276 -3.50 -8.34 3.63
C LEU A 276 -2.75 -7.10 4.14
N THR A 277 -2.93 -5.93 3.52
CA THR A 277 -2.25 -4.69 3.95
C THR A 277 -2.99 -3.98 5.09
N GLY A 278 -4.28 -4.28 5.31
CA GLY A 278 -5.00 -3.84 6.52
C GLY A 278 -4.78 -4.81 7.68
N ASP A 279 -4.38 -4.33 8.85
CA ASP A 279 -3.92 -5.19 9.96
C ASP A 279 -5.02 -6.12 10.51
N GLU A 280 -6.23 -5.60 10.71
CA GLU A 280 -7.37 -6.41 11.18
C GLU A 280 -7.82 -7.44 10.13
N CYS A 281 -7.88 -7.01 8.86
CA CYS A 281 -8.22 -7.90 7.75
C CYS A 281 -7.17 -9.01 7.59
N MET A 282 -5.88 -8.68 7.66
CA MET A 282 -4.80 -9.66 7.62
C MET A 282 -4.91 -10.67 8.76
N ALA A 283 -5.19 -10.24 9.99
CA ALA A 283 -5.40 -11.15 11.12
C ALA A 283 -6.59 -12.09 10.87
N TYR A 284 -7.70 -11.55 10.36
CA TYR A 284 -8.89 -12.33 9.98
C TYR A 284 -8.60 -13.34 8.87
N ILE A 285 -7.78 -12.99 7.88
CA ILE A 285 -7.41 -13.85 6.76
C ILE A 285 -6.37 -14.90 7.17
N PHE A 286 -5.44 -14.55 8.06
CA PHE A 286 -4.37 -15.47 8.50
C PHE A 286 -4.91 -16.60 9.36
N GLN A 287 -5.88 -16.30 10.23
CA GLN A 287 -6.48 -17.22 11.20
C GLN A 287 -5.45 -18.12 11.88
N GLU A 288 -4.43 -17.50 12.48
CA GLU A 288 -3.42 -18.28 13.20
C GLU A 288 -2.74 -19.35 12.31
N GLY A 289 -2.56 -19.08 11.01
CA GLY A 289 -1.94 -20.00 10.06
C GLY A 289 -2.89 -21.07 9.49
N GLU A 290 -4.18 -21.01 9.77
CA GLU A 290 -5.19 -21.97 9.27
C GLU A 290 -6.12 -21.37 8.20
N GLY A 291 -6.00 -20.07 7.95
CA GLY A 291 -6.88 -19.34 7.05
C GLY A 291 -6.84 -19.85 5.61
N LEU A 292 -7.99 -19.80 4.93
CA LEU A 292 -8.15 -20.34 3.57
C LEU A 292 -7.11 -19.79 2.59
N PHE A 293 -6.96 -18.46 2.54
CA PHE A 293 -6.02 -17.84 1.61
C PHE A 293 -4.57 -18.18 1.96
N PHE A 294 -4.22 -18.20 3.24
CA PHE A 294 -2.88 -18.62 3.67
C PHE A 294 -2.56 -20.06 3.23
N ARG A 295 -3.49 -21.00 3.43
CA ARG A 295 -3.31 -22.38 2.96
C ARG A 295 -3.18 -22.46 1.44
N ASN A 296 -3.97 -21.69 0.68
CA ASN A 296 -3.86 -21.64 -0.78
C ASN A 296 -2.48 -21.11 -1.23
N VAL A 297 -1.95 -20.08 -0.56
CA VAL A 297 -0.59 -19.57 -0.80
C VAL A 297 0.44 -20.67 -0.61
N MET A 298 0.37 -21.39 0.52
CA MET A 298 1.32 -22.45 0.87
C MET A 298 1.23 -23.66 -0.06
N ASP A 299 0.03 -24.13 -0.34
CA ASP A 299 -0.21 -25.38 -1.05
C ASP A 299 -0.10 -25.22 -2.57
N THR A 300 -0.44 -24.03 -3.09
CA THR A 300 -0.58 -23.81 -4.54
C THR A 300 0.38 -22.73 -5.06
N TRP A 301 0.40 -21.53 -4.48
CA TRP A 301 1.09 -20.40 -5.12
C TRP A 301 2.62 -20.49 -5.02
N MET A 302 3.13 -20.94 -3.86
CA MET A 302 4.57 -21.13 -3.62
C MET A 302 5.21 -22.11 -4.61
N ALA A 303 4.45 -23.11 -5.07
CA ALA A 303 4.92 -24.15 -6.00
C ALA A 303 4.47 -23.92 -7.46
N SER A 304 3.87 -22.77 -7.77
CA SER A 304 3.32 -22.49 -9.10
C SER A 304 4.42 -22.29 -10.15
N GLN A 305 4.17 -22.73 -11.39
CA GLN A 305 5.03 -22.44 -12.54
C GLN A 305 4.89 -21.02 -13.07
N VAL A 306 3.80 -20.36 -12.69
CA VAL A 306 3.54 -18.98 -13.06
C VAL A 306 4.26 -18.11 -12.05
N GLU A 307 5.24 -17.37 -12.53
CA GLU A 307 6.09 -16.54 -11.68
C GLU A 307 5.30 -15.49 -10.88
N TYR A 308 4.23 -14.94 -11.46
CA TYR A 308 3.34 -13.98 -10.80
C TYR A 308 2.72 -14.52 -9.52
N PHE A 309 2.32 -15.80 -9.50
CA PHE A 309 1.81 -16.47 -8.30
C PHE A 309 2.92 -16.62 -7.23
N ARG A 310 4.14 -16.97 -7.63
CA ARG A 310 5.29 -17.08 -6.69
C ARG A 310 5.68 -15.72 -6.11
N ILE A 311 5.68 -14.66 -6.91
CA ILE A 311 5.91 -13.27 -6.46
C ILE A 311 4.83 -12.91 -5.43
N SER A 312 3.56 -13.12 -5.79
CA SER A 312 2.42 -12.78 -4.96
C SER A 312 2.36 -13.61 -3.67
N ALA A 313 2.80 -14.87 -3.70
CA ALA A 313 2.98 -15.70 -2.51
C ALA A 313 4.01 -15.09 -1.55
N ALA A 314 5.18 -14.71 -2.05
CA ALA A 314 6.21 -14.07 -1.22
C ALA A 314 5.74 -12.73 -0.64
N LEU A 315 4.98 -11.93 -1.41
CA LEU A 315 4.36 -10.70 -0.93
C LEU A 315 3.31 -10.98 0.17
N ALA A 316 2.44 -11.98 -0.02
CA ALA A 316 1.45 -12.38 0.97
C ALA A 316 2.12 -12.83 2.28
N ILE A 317 3.15 -13.67 2.21
CA ILE A 317 3.94 -14.08 3.39
C ILE A 317 4.59 -12.86 4.07
N GLY A 318 5.14 -11.91 3.30
CA GLY A 318 5.66 -10.65 3.84
C GLY A 318 4.60 -9.82 4.57
N ASN A 319 3.38 -9.78 4.05
CA ASN A 319 2.24 -9.08 4.66
C ASN A 319 1.69 -9.78 5.90
N PHE A 320 1.69 -11.12 5.94
CA PHE A 320 1.39 -11.88 7.16
C PHE A 320 2.46 -11.67 8.24
N ALA A 321 3.73 -11.51 7.84
CA ALA A 321 4.87 -11.28 8.71
C ALA A 321 5.02 -9.81 9.18
N ARG A 322 3.95 -9.05 9.33
CA ARG A 322 4.03 -7.62 9.76
C ARG A 322 4.04 -7.42 11.28
N ASN A 323 3.80 -8.47 12.06
CA ASN A 323 3.87 -8.43 13.52
C ASN A 323 4.66 -9.62 14.08
N ASP A 324 5.21 -9.46 15.29
CA ASP A 324 6.09 -10.44 15.92
C ASP A 324 5.41 -11.81 16.13
N HIS A 325 4.14 -11.83 16.53
CA HIS A 325 3.39 -13.07 16.78
C HIS A 325 3.33 -13.94 15.52
N ASN A 326 2.90 -13.35 14.39
CA ASN A 326 2.83 -14.05 13.12
C ASN A 326 4.23 -14.46 12.63
N CYS A 327 5.23 -13.58 12.75
CA CYS A 327 6.60 -13.91 12.39
C CYS A 327 7.10 -15.16 13.14
N ILE A 328 6.87 -15.24 14.45
CA ILE A 328 7.27 -16.39 15.26
C ILE A 328 6.55 -17.65 14.80
N LYS A 329 5.25 -17.56 14.58
CA LYS A 329 4.44 -18.68 14.10
C LYS A 329 4.90 -19.20 12.74
N LEU A 330 5.08 -18.31 11.78
CA LEU A 330 5.53 -18.64 10.42
C LEU A 330 6.91 -19.33 10.43
N VAL A 331 7.87 -18.81 11.20
CA VAL A 331 9.19 -19.44 11.33
C VAL A 331 9.09 -20.81 11.98
N SER A 332 8.32 -20.96 13.06
CA SER A 332 8.09 -22.25 13.71
C SER A 332 7.39 -23.27 12.81
N SER A 333 6.62 -22.81 11.82
CA SER A 333 5.92 -23.65 10.82
C SER A 333 6.78 -23.99 9.61
N GLY A 334 8.06 -23.62 9.60
CA GLY A 334 9.00 -23.97 8.53
C GLY A 334 8.83 -23.16 7.25
N ILE A 335 8.43 -21.88 7.34
CA ILE A 335 8.32 -21.00 6.17
C ILE A 335 9.69 -20.68 5.54
N VAL A 336 10.75 -20.61 6.35
CA VAL A 336 12.06 -20.08 5.93
C VAL A 336 12.68 -20.92 4.81
N PRO A 337 12.78 -22.26 4.93
CA PRO A 337 13.29 -23.09 3.82
C PRO A 337 12.45 -22.98 2.53
N GLN A 338 11.15 -22.70 2.64
CA GLN A 338 10.27 -22.57 1.49
C GLN A 338 10.54 -21.25 0.75
N LEU A 339 10.70 -20.15 1.48
CA LEU A 339 11.12 -18.86 0.91
C LEU A 339 12.51 -18.94 0.26
N LEU A 340 13.48 -19.59 0.91
CA LEU A 340 14.82 -19.76 0.35
C LEU A 340 14.81 -20.59 -0.94
N ARG A 341 13.91 -21.57 -1.07
CA ARG A 341 13.73 -22.34 -2.31
C ARG A 341 13.28 -21.44 -3.47
N LEU A 342 12.51 -20.39 -3.21
CA LEU A 342 12.06 -19.46 -4.26
C LEU A 342 13.21 -18.65 -4.86
N LEU A 343 14.32 -18.47 -4.14
CA LEU A 343 15.53 -17.78 -4.61
C LEU A 343 16.42 -18.66 -5.50
N LYS A 344 16.04 -19.92 -5.75
CA LYS A 344 16.79 -20.83 -6.62
C LYS A 344 16.21 -20.80 -8.03
N PRO A 345 17.06 -20.88 -9.08
CA PRO A 345 16.61 -21.02 -10.45
C PRO A 345 15.61 -22.16 -10.59
N TYR A 346 14.55 -21.90 -11.36
CA TYR A 346 13.48 -22.86 -11.60
C TYR A 346 13.43 -23.18 -13.09
N GLU A 347 13.51 -24.46 -13.46
CA GLU A 347 13.53 -24.93 -14.85
C GLU A 347 14.58 -24.23 -15.74
N GLY A 348 15.75 -23.89 -15.16
CA GLY A 348 16.85 -23.24 -15.89
C GLY A 348 16.61 -21.76 -16.20
N LYS A 349 15.54 -21.14 -15.68
CA LYS A 349 15.30 -19.71 -15.76
C LYS A 349 15.99 -18.98 -14.60
N GLU A 350 16.54 -17.80 -14.90
CA GLU A 350 17.00 -16.87 -13.88
C GLU A 350 15.83 -16.46 -12.97
N VAL A 351 16.16 -16.11 -11.73
CA VAL A 351 15.15 -15.73 -10.74
C VAL A 351 14.74 -14.28 -10.97
N ASP A 352 13.44 -14.04 -11.09
CA ASP A 352 12.91 -12.70 -11.26
C ASP A 352 13.27 -11.79 -10.06
N THR A 353 13.62 -10.54 -10.39
CA THR A 353 14.10 -9.56 -9.41
C THR A 353 13.01 -9.09 -8.45
N ARG A 354 11.74 -9.05 -8.88
CA ARG A 354 10.56 -8.78 -8.04
C ARG A 354 10.34 -9.93 -7.07
N LEU A 355 10.49 -11.19 -7.52
CA LEU A 355 10.42 -12.35 -6.64
C LEU A 355 11.51 -12.29 -5.56
N THR A 356 12.75 -12.00 -5.98
CA THR A 356 13.89 -11.83 -5.08
C THR A 356 13.61 -10.73 -4.04
N HIS A 357 13.10 -9.59 -4.49
CA HIS A 357 12.72 -8.48 -3.61
C HIS A 357 11.63 -8.84 -2.59
N ALA A 358 10.58 -9.54 -3.05
CA ALA A 358 9.48 -9.97 -2.19
C ALA A 358 9.96 -10.97 -1.12
N VAL A 359 10.76 -11.96 -1.52
CA VAL A 359 11.32 -12.96 -0.59
C VAL A 359 12.23 -12.30 0.44
N LEU A 360 13.16 -11.43 0.02
CA LEU A 360 14.04 -10.72 0.96
C LEU A 360 13.25 -9.80 1.90
N SER A 361 12.16 -9.19 1.43
CA SER A 361 11.28 -8.39 2.29
C SER A 361 10.58 -9.25 3.35
N ALA A 362 10.10 -10.43 2.98
CA ALA A 362 9.53 -11.38 3.94
C ALA A 362 10.58 -11.87 4.95
N LEU A 363 11.75 -12.33 4.48
CA LEU A 363 12.84 -12.79 5.36
C LEU A 363 13.31 -11.70 6.33
N ARG A 364 13.42 -10.45 5.87
CA ARG A 364 13.77 -9.31 6.75
C ARG A 364 12.78 -9.17 7.90
N ASN A 365 11.48 -9.25 7.62
CA ASN A 365 10.46 -9.13 8.66
C ASN A 365 10.51 -10.31 9.64
N LEU A 366 10.67 -11.53 9.13
CA LEU A 366 10.79 -12.74 9.95
C LEU A 366 12.02 -12.72 10.87
N ALA A 367 13.08 -11.98 10.50
CA ALA A 367 14.30 -11.84 11.28
C ALA A 367 14.21 -10.82 12.43
N ILE A 368 13.12 -10.04 12.52
CA ILE A 368 12.95 -9.03 13.58
C ILE A 368 12.83 -9.68 14.97
N PRO A 369 11.94 -10.67 15.21
CA PRO A 369 11.82 -11.28 16.53
C PRO A 369 13.08 -12.04 16.93
N LYS A 370 13.57 -11.79 18.14
CA LYS A 370 14.80 -12.41 18.67
C LYS A 370 14.79 -13.94 18.61
N VAL A 371 13.65 -14.57 18.90
CA VAL A 371 13.50 -16.04 18.93
C VAL A 371 13.60 -16.69 17.54
N ASN A 372 13.35 -15.93 16.47
CA ASN A 372 13.41 -16.45 15.11
C ASN A 372 14.83 -16.56 14.58
N LYS A 373 15.73 -15.67 15.02
CA LYS A 373 17.07 -15.51 14.45
C LYS A 373 17.85 -16.82 14.44
N SER A 374 17.89 -17.54 15.56
CA SER A 374 18.60 -18.82 15.66
C SER A 374 18.01 -19.89 14.73
N ILE A 375 16.69 -19.93 14.58
CA ILE A 375 16.01 -20.88 13.68
C ILE A 375 16.33 -20.53 12.23
N MET A 376 16.24 -19.26 11.85
CA MET A 376 16.58 -18.79 10.51
C MET A 376 18.05 -19.08 10.16
N LEU A 377 18.96 -18.86 11.10
CA LEU A 377 20.38 -19.18 10.93
C LEU A 377 20.59 -20.68 10.74
N SER A 378 19.88 -21.54 11.49
CA SER A 378 19.94 -22.99 11.31
C SER A 378 19.39 -23.48 9.95
N CYS A 379 18.59 -22.64 9.26
CA CYS A 379 18.13 -22.87 7.89
C CYS A 379 19.12 -22.37 6.83
N ASN A 380 20.36 -21.99 7.20
CA ASN A 380 21.37 -21.42 6.31
C ASN A 380 20.92 -20.14 5.59
N THR A 381 20.05 -19.33 6.23
CA THR A 381 19.47 -18.14 5.59
C THR A 381 20.54 -17.19 5.05
N LEU A 382 21.61 -16.94 5.80
CA LEU A 382 22.68 -16.03 5.37
C LEU A 382 23.43 -16.58 4.16
N ASP A 383 23.86 -17.83 4.18
CA ASP A 383 24.63 -18.41 3.08
C ASP A 383 23.84 -18.47 1.77
N GLU A 384 22.51 -18.60 1.85
CA GLU A 384 21.62 -18.57 0.67
C GLU A 384 21.39 -17.16 0.13
N ILE A 385 21.30 -16.13 0.99
CA ILE A 385 21.02 -14.75 0.51
C ILE A 385 22.28 -13.97 0.15
N LEU A 386 23.41 -14.17 0.86
CA LEU A 386 24.64 -13.36 0.68
C LEU A 386 25.17 -13.32 -0.76
N PRO A 387 25.13 -14.41 -1.56
CA PRO A 387 25.54 -14.36 -2.97
C PRO A 387 24.79 -13.31 -3.80
N LEU A 388 23.57 -12.94 -3.40
CA LEU A 388 22.74 -11.94 -4.10
C LEU A 388 23.27 -10.50 -3.94
N LEU A 389 24.26 -10.24 -3.08
CA LEU A 389 24.97 -8.95 -3.02
C LEU A 389 25.74 -8.61 -4.30
N GLN A 390 25.97 -9.61 -5.16
CA GLN A 390 26.55 -9.43 -6.49
C GLN A 390 25.54 -8.91 -7.53
N SER A 391 24.24 -8.89 -7.20
CA SER A 391 23.22 -8.30 -8.07
C SER A 391 23.48 -6.81 -8.29
N GLU A 392 23.23 -6.31 -9.51
CA GLU A 392 23.27 -4.87 -9.81
C GLU A 392 22.04 -4.11 -9.29
N MET A 393 21.01 -4.82 -8.83
CA MET A 393 19.76 -4.22 -8.38
C MET A 393 19.87 -3.71 -6.94
N LEU A 394 19.92 -2.37 -6.78
CA LEU A 394 20.12 -1.71 -5.48
C LEU A 394 19.04 -2.06 -4.44
N PHE A 395 17.79 -2.27 -4.86
CA PHE A 395 16.73 -2.66 -3.94
C PHE A 395 16.89 -4.09 -3.40
N VAL A 396 17.53 -4.99 -4.15
CA VAL A 396 17.88 -6.35 -3.67
C VAL A 396 18.96 -6.23 -2.61
N GLN A 397 20.03 -5.48 -2.91
CA GLN A 397 21.13 -5.22 -1.97
C GLN A 397 20.62 -4.57 -0.68
N PHE A 398 19.75 -3.56 -0.77
CA PHE A 398 19.17 -2.88 0.39
C PHE A 398 18.43 -3.85 1.31
N LYS A 399 17.54 -4.68 0.76
CA LYS A 399 16.74 -5.63 1.55
C LYS A 399 17.61 -6.74 2.16
N LEU A 400 18.60 -7.22 1.42
CA LEU A 400 19.55 -8.22 1.90
C LEU A 400 20.40 -7.68 3.05
N LEU A 401 21.02 -6.51 2.90
CA LEU A 401 21.83 -5.87 3.94
C LEU A 401 21.02 -5.70 5.23
N GLY A 402 19.75 -5.29 5.10
CA GLY A 402 18.87 -5.16 6.25
C GLY A 402 18.50 -6.50 6.89
N THR A 403 18.31 -7.55 6.09
CA THR A 403 18.09 -8.91 6.60
C THR A 403 19.31 -9.42 7.37
N ALA A 404 20.51 -9.26 6.81
CA ALA A 404 21.77 -9.64 7.45
C ALA A 404 21.98 -8.89 8.77
N ARG A 405 21.71 -7.57 8.80
CA ARG A 405 21.80 -6.77 10.02
C ARG A 405 20.86 -7.28 11.12
N MET A 406 19.61 -7.63 10.78
CA MET A 406 18.66 -8.19 11.75
C MET A 406 19.12 -9.54 12.31
N LEU A 407 19.69 -10.40 11.46
CA LEU A 407 20.19 -11.72 11.88
C LEU A 407 21.47 -11.64 12.71
N VAL A 408 22.30 -10.61 12.51
CA VAL A 408 23.52 -10.37 13.33
C VAL A 408 23.17 -9.79 14.70
N ASP A 409 22.07 -9.05 14.84
CA ASP A 409 21.72 -8.41 16.09
C ASP A 409 21.55 -9.42 17.23
N SER A 410 22.43 -9.27 18.23
CA SER A 410 22.55 -10.11 19.42
C SER A 410 22.95 -11.57 19.14
N MET A 411 23.47 -11.88 17.95
CA MET A 411 23.99 -13.21 17.56
C MET A 411 25.52 -13.16 17.39
N ALA A 412 26.26 -13.32 18.49
CA ALA A 412 27.70 -13.09 18.51
C ALA A 412 28.49 -14.01 17.56
N GLU A 413 28.19 -15.32 17.55
CA GLU A 413 28.88 -16.28 16.67
C GLU A 413 28.70 -15.92 15.19
N THR A 414 27.48 -15.55 14.79
CA THR A 414 27.17 -15.10 13.44
C THR A 414 27.88 -13.79 13.08
N ALA A 415 27.92 -12.84 14.03
CA ALA A 415 28.64 -11.58 13.85
C ALA A 415 30.15 -11.81 13.66
N VAL A 416 30.73 -12.75 14.41
CA VAL A 416 32.14 -13.15 14.29
C VAL A 416 32.39 -13.82 12.95
N ASP A 417 31.57 -14.79 12.56
CA ASP A 417 31.73 -15.53 11.31
C ASP A 417 31.67 -14.59 10.10
N LEU A 418 30.60 -13.78 9.97
CA LEU A 418 30.47 -12.83 8.86
C LEU A 418 31.55 -11.75 8.91
N GLY A 419 31.85 -11.23 10.11
CA GLY A 419 32.80 -10.15 10.33
C GLY A 419 34.24 -10.49 9.92
N GLN A 420 34.57 -11.77 9.81
CA GLN A 420 35.89 -12.27 9.41
C GLN A 420 35.97 -12.63 7.91
N ARG A 421 34.87 -12.60 7.16
CA ARG A 421 34.85 -12.89 5.73
C ARG A 421 35.32 -11.65 4.93
N SER A 422 36.63 -11.58 4.62
CA SER A 422 37.25 -10.42 3.94
C SER A 422 36.51 -9.96 2.68
N GLU A 423 36.17 -10.87 1.75
CA GLU A 423 35.46 -10.52 0.51
C GLU A 423 34.08 -9.91 0.77
N PHE A 424 33.38 -10.42 1.78
CA PHE A 424 32.09 -9.88 2.19
C PHE A 424 32.23 -8.48 2.80
N ILE A 425 33.19 -8.29 3.71
CA ILE A 425 33.45 -6.97 4.30
C ILE A 425 33.85 -5.96 3.24
N GLN A 426 34.75 -6.33 2.32
CA GLN A 426 35.11 -5.49 1.19
C GLN A 426 33.88 -5.06 0.39
N ARG A 427 33.00 -6.02 0.05
CA ARG A 427 31.77 -5.73 -0.69
C ARG A 427 30.84 -4.80 0.08
N VAL A 428 30.69 -4.98 1.40
CA VAL A 428 29.86 -4.10 2.24
C VAL A 428 30.46 -2.68 2.29
N VAL A 429 31.78 -2.54 2.37
CA VAL A 429 32.45 -1.22 2.34
C VAL A 429 32.24 -0.52 1.00
N GLU A 430 32.35 -1.23 -0.12
CA GLU A 430 32.03 -0.67 -1.45
C GLU A 430 30.60 -0.12 -1.50
N LEU A 431 29.63 -0.86 -0.94
CA LEU A 431 28.23 -0.43 -0.89
C LEU A 431 27.99 0.76 0.05
N CYS A 432 28.85 0.99 1.04
CA CYS A 432 28.81 2.20 1.87
C CYS A 432 29.06 3.47 1.04
N ALA A 433 29.78 3.38 -0.08
CA ALA A 433 30.04 4.49 -0.99
C ALA A 433 28.94 4.67 -2.07
N CYS A 434 27.82 3.95 -1.98
CA CYS A 434 26.72 4.08 -2.94
C CYS A 434 26.03 5.45 -2.81
N GLU A 435 26.24 6.34 -3.79
CA GLU A 435 25.64 7.67 -3.85
C GLU A 435 24.22 7.67 -4.45
N ILE A 436 23.95 6.74 -5.37
CA ILE A 436 22.69 6.70 -6.15
C ILE A 436 21.50 6.25 -5.28
N HIS A 437 21.75 5.47 -4.23
CA HIS A 437 20.70 4.97 -3.33
C HIS A 437 21.12 5.09 -1.86
N PRO A 438 20.79 6.21 -1.19
CA PRO A 438 21.18 6.47 0.21
C PRO A 438 20.76 5.37 1.20
N GLY A 439 19.68 4.65 0.91
CA GLY A 439 19.27 3.50 1.74
C GLY A 439 20.29 2.36 1.74
N VAL A 440 20.97 2.08 0.62
CA VAL A 440 21.96 0.99 0.51
C VAL A 440 23.20 1.35 1.32
N SER A 441 23.74 2.55 1.11
CA SER A 441 24.89 3.04 1.87
C SER A 441 24.60 3.14 3.36
N GLY A 442 23.40 3.60 3.72
CA GLY A 442 22.92 3.60 5.09
C GLY A 442 22.90 2.21 5.72
N GLU A 443 22.26 1.23 5.07
CA GLU A 443 22.13 -0.12 5.64
C GLU A 443 23.46 -0.89 5.65
N ALA A 444 24.32 -0.69 4.64
CA ALA A 444 25.68 -1.23 4.60
C ALA A 444 26.52 -0.73 5.78
N THR A 445 26.50 0.58 6.04
CA THR A 445 27.29 1.17 7.12
C THR A 445 26.78 0.73 8.50
N ARG A 446 25.45 0.60 8.65
CA ARG A 446 24.82 0.07 9.86
C ARG A 446 25.13 -1.41 10.09
N LEU A 447 25.27 -2.19 9.02
CA LEU A 447 25.70 -3.58 9.11
C LEU A 447 27.15 -3.68 9.62
N LEU A 448 28.08 -2.85 9.14
CA LEU A 448 29.45 -2.78 9.66
C LEU A 448 29.47 -2.47 11.17
N ALA A 449 28.71 -1.45 11.59
CA ALA A 449 28.60 -1.10 13.00
C ALA A 449 28.00 -2.25 13.84
N SER A 450 27.01 -2.94 13.30
CA SER A 450 26.36 -4.09 13.96
C SER A 450 27.32 -5.27 14.11
N LEU A 451 28.13 -5.58 13.09
CA LEU A 451 29.14 -6.63 13.15
C LEU A 451 30.16 -6.35 14.26
N ILE A 452 30.64 -5.11 14.39
CA ILE A 452 31.56 -4.70 15.47
C ILE A 452 30.88 -4.85 16.84
N LYS A 453 29.69 -4.25 16.99
CA LYS A 453 28.96 -4.20 18.26
C LYS A 453 28.61 -5.60 18.77
N HIS A 454 28.12 -6.47 17.90
CA HIS A 454 27.58 -7.76 18.31
C HIS A 454 28.61 -8.89 18.32
N SER A 455 29.73 -8.76 17.59
CA SER A 455 30.81 -9.75 17.66
C SER A 455 31.66 -9.61 18.91
N GLY A 456 31.95 -8.36 19.35
CA GLY A 456 32.95 -8.08 20.38
C GLY A 456 34.37 -8.55 20.02
N SER A 457 34.60 -8.95 18.76
CA SER A 457 35.83 -9.61 18.33
C SER A 457 36.83 -8.60 17.79
N THR A 458 38.04 -8.60 18.34
CA THR A 458 39.14 -7.77 17.85
C THR A 458 39.47 -8.08 16.39
N LYS A 459 39.44 -9.36 15.99
CA LYS A 459 39.71 -9.78 14.61
C LYS A 459 38.67 -9.26 13.61
N VAL A 460 37.39 -9.16 14.01
CA VAL A 460 36.35 -8.52 13.19
C VAL A 460 36.63 -7.03 13.02
N MET A 461 37.00 -6.34 14.10
CA MET A 461 37.37 -4.92 14.04
C MET A 461 38.57 -4.69 13.13
N GLU A 462 39.61 -5.52 13.26
CA GLU A 462 40.80 -5.49 12.39
C GLU A 462 40.42 -5.68 10.92
N THR A 463 39.59 -6.68 10.61
CA THR A 463 39.16 -6.96 9.24
C THR A 463 38.40 -5.76 8.64
N ILE A 464 37.50 -5.15 9.40
CA ILE A 464 36.73 -3.98 8.94
C ILE A 464 37.64 -2.76 8.74
N VAL A 465 38.62 -2.53 9.63
CA VAL A 465 39.59 -1.44 9.48
C VAL A 465 40.47 -1.66 8.25
N GLN A 466 41.00 -2.87 8.04
CA GLN A 466 41.87 -3.22 6.91
C GLN A 466 41.18 -3.02 5.55
N HIS A 467 39.87 -3.25 5.46
CA HIS A 467 39.10 -3.09 4.22
C HIS A 467 38.48 -1.69 4.06
N GLY A 468 38.86 -0.71 4.90
CA GLY A 468 38.42 0.68 4.73
C GLY A 468 37.03 0.99 5.28
N GLY A 469 36.51 0.22 6.26
CA GLY A 469 35.22 0.50 6.90
C GLY A 469 35.23 1.69 7.86
N LEU A 470 36.40 2.15 8.31
CA LEU A 470 36.52 3.23 9.29
C LEU A 470 35.99 4.58 8.78
N PRO A 471 36.34 5.06 7.56
CA PRO A 471 35.70 6.24 6.96
C PRO A 471 34.17 6.16 6.90
N CYS A 472 33.60 4.99 6.59
CA CYS A 472 32.15 4.78 6.52
C CYS A 472 31.50 5.00 7.90
N LEU A 473 32.06 4.39 8.95
CA LEU A 473 31.59 4.55 10.33
C LEU A 473 31.69 6.00 10.80
N VAL A 474 32.78 6.70 10.45
CA VAL A 474 32.92 8.12 10.76
C VAL A 474 31.86 8.95 10.05
N GLY A 475 31.64 8.74 8.74
CA GLY A 475 30.57 9.41 8.00
C GLY A 475 29.21 9.26 8.68
N MET A 476 28.88 8.03 9.11
CA MET A 476 27.66 7.74 9.85
C MET A 476 27.59 8.41 11.23
N ALA A 477 28.70 8.46 11.97
CA ALA A 477 28.79 9.18 13.25
C ALA A 477 28.56 10.69 13.07
N THR A 478 28.93 11.26 11.92
CA THR A 478 28.72 12.67 11.58
C THR A 478 27.38 12.97 10.89
N SER A 479 26.48 11.98 10.77
CA SER A 479 25.17 12.17 10.16
C SER A 479 24.19 12.90 11.09
N GLU A 480 23.13 13.47 10.51
CA GLU A 480 22.07 14.16 11.24
C GLU A 480 21.08 13.19 11.93
N HIS A 481 21.17 11.88 11.66
CA HIS A 481 20.27 10.87 12.18
C HIS A 481 20.78 10.32 13.52
N PRO A 482 20.13 10.65 14.67
CA PRO A 482 20.67 10.32 15.99
C PRO A 482 20.89 8.82 16.23
N LEU A 483 20.02 7.98 15.67
CA LEU A 483 20.10 6.52 15.80
C LEU A 483 21.33 5.96 15.07
N MET A 484 21.57 6.39 13.83
CA MET A 484 22.75 5.99 13.06
C MET A 484 24.03 6.53 13.68
N GLN A 485 24.00 7.79 14.12
CA GLN A 485 25.09 8.42 14.86
C GLN A 485 25.46 7.61 16.11
N ASN A 486 24.47 7.18 16.90
CA ASN A 486 24.71 6.38 18.09
C ASN A 486 25.29 5.00 17.78
N GLU A 487 24.75 4.28 16.78
CA GLU A 487 25.26 2.99 16.34
C GLU A 487 26.74 3.09 15.90
N ALA A 488 27.08 4.15 15.16
CA ALA A 488 28.45 4.41 14.71
C ALA A 488 29.38 4.71 15.88
N LEU A 489 28.98 5.58 16.82
CA LEU A 489 29.78 5.97 17.96
C LEU A 489 30.14 4.78 18.85
N VAL A 490 29.20 3.84 19.05
CA VAL A 490 29.47 2.60 19.77
C VAL A 490 30.54 1.76 19.05
N ALA A 491 30.40 1.58 17.73
CA ALA A 491 31.37 0.83 16.94
C ALA A 491 32.76 1.48 16.96
N LEU A 492 32.83 2.81 16.79
CA LEU A 492 34.08 3.57 16.86
C LEU A 492 34.72 3.51 18.25
N THR A 493 33.92 3.47 19.32
CA THR A 493 34.41 3.30 20.70
C THR A 493 35.10 1.95 20.87
N LEU A 494 34.49 0.88 20.35
CA LEU A 494 35.07 -0.47 20.41
C LEU A 494 36.36 -0.59 19.60
N ILE A 495 36.42 0.03 18.42
CA ILE A 495 37.65 0.13 17.61
C ILE A 495 38.71 0.93 18.38
N ALA A 496 38.38 2.10 18.93
CA ALA A 496 39.32 2.92 19.68
C ALA A 496 39.85 2.21 20.95
N ALA A 497 39.06 1.33 21.56
CA ALA A 497 39.49 0.56 22.72
C ALA A 497 40.52 -0.55 22.39
N SER A 498 40.61 -0.99 21.13
CA SER A 498 41.36 -2.21 20.77
C SER A 498 42.34 -2.05 19.60
N HIS A 499 42.11 -1.09 18.69
CA HIS A 499 42.84 -0.91 17.43
C HIS A 499 43.18 0.56 17.16
N LEU A 500 43.36 1.36 18.22
CA LEU A 500 43.55 2.81 18.13
C LEU A 500 44.70 3.20 17.19
N GLU A 501 45.84 2.51 17.27
CA GLU A 501 47.02 2.78 16.44
C GLU A 501 46.70 2.71 14.93
N SER A 502 45.90 1.72 14.52
CA SER A 502 45.50 1.55 13.12
C SER A 502 44.38 2.51 12.68
N ALA A 503 43.62 3.05 13.63
CA ALA A 503 42.48 3.93 13.37
C ALA A 503 42.81 5.43 13.50
N GLU A 504 43.94 5.78 14.11
CA GLU A 504 44.26 7.13 14.55
C GLU A 504 44.24 8.17 13.42
N SER A 505 44.97 7.92 12.32
CA SER A 505 45.08 8.87 11.19
C SER A 505 43.69 9.23 10.63
N THR A 506 42.87 8.22 10.38
CA THR A 506 41.52 8.40 9.82
C THR A 506 40.59 9.11 10.80
N LEU A 507 40.68 8.82 12.10
CA LEU A 507 39.85 9.48 13.11
C LEU A 507 40.23 10.96 13.25
N LEU A 508 41.51 11.29 13.22
CA LEU A 508 42.03 12.66 13.34
C LEU A 508 41.74 13.53 12.10
N GLU A 509 41.88 12.97 10.91
CA GLU A 509 41.68 13.69 9.64
C GLU A 509 40.19 13.94 9.32
N SER A 510 39.29 13.36 10.11
CA SER A 510 37.86 13.43 9.90
C SER A 510 37.15 14.55 10.66
N LYS A 511 35.86 14.75 10.33
CA LYS A 511 34.95 15.65 11.07
C LYS A 511 34.43 15.07 12.39
N LEU A 512 34.98 13.95 12.86
CA LEU A 512 34.53 13.28 14.08
C LEU A 512 34.74 14.17 15.31
N LEU A 513 35.89 14.83 15.44
CA LEU A 513 36.20 15.69 16.59
C LEU A 513 35.24 16.89 16.73
N SER A 514 34.88 17.53 15.61
CA SER A 514 33.88 18.60 15.61
C SER A 514 32.51 18.07 16.02
N THR A 515 32.14 16.87 15.55
CA THR A 515 30.86 16.25 15.88
C THR A 515 30.77 15.88 17.36
N ILE A 516 31.84 15.30 17.92
CA ILE A 516 31.98 15.02 19.36
C ILE A 516 31.77 16.30 20.16
N LYS A 517 32.40 17.41 19.75
CA LYS A 517 32.24 18.70 20.43
C LYS A 517 30.79 19.19 20.39
N THR A 518 30.13 19.13 19.22
CA THR A 518 28.74 19.56 19.07
C THR A 518 27.79 18.75 19.97
N ILE A 519 27.88 17.41 19.94
CA ILE A 519 27.01 16.53 20.74
C ILE A 519 27.13 16.82 22.25
N LEU A 520 28.33 17.15 22.72
CA LEU A 520 28.58 17.43 24.12
C LEU A 520 28.20 18.86 24.55
N GLN A 521 28.07 19.79 23.59
CA GLN A 521 27.67 21.17 23.86
C GLN A 521 26.15 21.38 23.81
N GLU A 522 25.46 20.56 23.02
CA GLU A 522 24.01 20.66 22.86
C GLU A 522 23.26 19.79 23.88
N THR A 523 22.34 20.40 24.62
CA THR A 523 21.51 19.70 25.62
C THR A 523 20.36 18.90 25.01
N ALA A 524 20.16 18.99 23.69
CA ALA A 524 19.08 18.33 22.98
C ALA A 524 19.36 16.86 22.65
N TYR A 525 20.63 16.41 22.75
CA TYR A 525 21.00 15.03 22.48
C TYR A 525 20.57 14.07 23.59
N PRO A 526 20.17 12.83 23.27
CA PRO A 526 19.91 11.82 24.28
C PRO A 526 21.15 11.54 25.14
N VAL A 527 20.96 11.38 26.44
CA VAL A 527 22.04 11.15 27.43
C VAL A 527 22.92 9.96 27.04
N GLU A 528 22.33 8.91 26.47
CA GLU A 528 23.03 7.71 26.01
C GLU A 528 24.07 8.03 24.93
N VAL A 529 23.73 8.91 23.98
CA VAL A 529 24.64 9.34 22.91
C VAL A 529 25.78 10.15 23.52
N GLN A 530 25.47 11.07 24.45
CA GLN A 530 26.48 11.85 25.16
C GLN A 530 27.44 10.96 25.96
N CYS A 531 26.94 9.91 26.63
CA CYS A 531 27.76 8.92 27.34
C CYS A 531 28.68 8.14 26.39
N ASN A 532 28.17 7.70 25.23
CA ASN A 532 28.97 7.01 24.22
C ASN A 532 30.09 7.92 23.68
N VAL A 533 29.77 9.18 23.40
CA VAL A 533 30.76 10.18 22.97
C VAL A 533 31.84 10.41 24.03
N LEU A 534 31.47 10.56 25.31
CA LEU A 534 32.44 10.72 26.39
C LEU A 534 33.36 9.50 26.52
N THR A 535 32.82 8.29 26.33
CA THR A 535 33.59 7.05 26.36
C THR A 535 34.60 6.99 25.21
N LEU A 536 34.16 7.32 23.99
CA LEU A 536 35.04 7.44 22.84
C LEU A 536 36.16 8.47 23.08
N ALA A 537 35.81 9.67 23.54
CA ALA A 537 36.79 10.70 23.88
C ALA A 537 37.78 10.24 24.96
N GLY A 538 37.31 9.43 25.92
CA GLY A 538 38.15 8.77 26.91
C GLY A 538 39.26 7.93 26.28
N PHE A 539 38.91 7.01 25.37
CA PHE A 539 39.89 6.18 24.66
C PHE A 539 40.81 7.00 23.75
N LEU A 540 40.27 7.97 23.02
CA LEU A 540 41.08 8.86 22.17
C LEU A 540 42.13 9.63 22.99
N THR A 541 41.77 10.11 24.19
CA THR A 541 42.71 10.85 25.07
C THR A 541 43.71 9.97 25.82
N GLN A 542 43.56 8.63 25.79
CA GLN A 542 44.50 7.68 26.39
C GLN A 542 45.63 7.26 25.45
N SER A 543 45.50 7.52 24.14
CA SER A 543 46.66 7.50 23.22
C SER A 543 47.74 8.41 23.82
N GLY A 544 48.93 7.88 24.06
CA GLY A 544 50.05 8.60 24.69
C GLY A 544 50.61 9.78 23.87
N MET A 545 49.84 10.31 22.92
CA MET A 545 50.23 11.35 22.00
C MET A 545 49.47 12.65 22.30
N TYR A 546 50.18 13.77 22.30
CA TYR A 546 49.67 15.15 22.49
C TYR A 546 48.62 15.61 21.43
N LEU A 547 48.19 14.70 20.55
CA LEU A 547 47.39 14.97 19.35
C LEU A 547 45.90 15.21 19.64
N PHE A 548 45.37 14.68 20.75
CA PHE A 548 44.00 14.99 21.22
C PHE A 548 43.95 16.12 22.27
N SER A 549 45.00 16.95 22.37
CA SER A 549 45.09 18.01 23.38
C SER A 549 43.87 18.94 23.51
N PRO A 550 43.08 19.27 22.45
CA PRO A 550 41.84 20.03 22.62
C PRO A 550 40.77 19.27 23.42
N LEU A 551 40.68 17.93 23.25
CA LEU A 551 39.79 17.07 24.04
C LEU A 551 40.33 16.88 25.46
N THR A 552 41.65 16.82 25.65
CA THR A 552 42.28 16.71 26.97
C THR A 552 42.06 17.98 27.82
N LEU A 553 42.12 19.16 27.19
CA LEU A 553 41.80 20.46 27.80
C LEU A 553 40.30 20.65 28.07
N TRP A 554 39.45 20.05 27.24
CA TRP A 554 38.00 20.06 27.45
C TRP A 554 37.56 19.06 28.54
N ARG A 555 38.18 17.87 28.59
CA ARG A 555 38.02 16.88 29.65
C ARG A 555 38.35 17.50 31.01
N SER A 556 39.43 18.26 31.13
CA SER A 556 39.78 18.92 32.39
C SER A 556 38.82 20.05 32.79
N SER A 557 38.13 20.70 31.84
CA SER A 557 37.13 21.73 32.15
C SER A 557 35.76 21.13 32.52
N VAL A 558 35.30 20.08 31.85
CA VAL A 558 34.00 19.43 32.06
C VAL A 558 34.00 18.47 33.27
N MET A 559 35.10 17.75 33.51
CA MET A 559 35.24 16.84 34.66
C MET A 559 35.29 17.56 36.03
N SER A 560 35.25 18.90 36.07
CA SER A 560 35.12 19.70 37.29
C SER A 560 33.69 19.75 37.86
N SER A 561 32.70 19.18 37.15
CA SER A 561 31.29 19.17 37.55
C SER A 561 30.68 17.77 37.45
N HIS A 562 30.18 17.22 38.57
CA HIS A 562 29.27 16.07 38.79
C HIS A 562 29.38 14.73 37.98
N TRP A 563 30.19 14.59 36.93
CA TRP A 563 30.18 13.43 36.01
C TRP A 563 31.07 12.25 36.42
N LEU A 564 31.99 12.44 37.37
CA LEU A 564 32.99 11.43 37.80
C LEU A 564 32.38 10.17 38.43
N VAL A 565 31.24 10.28 39.11
CA VAL A 565 30.58 9.13 39.77
C VAL A 565 29.85 8.25 38.75
N PHE A 566 29.37 8.83 37.64
CA PHE A 566 28.60 8.11 36.62
C PHE A 566 29.51 7.35 35.64
N LEU A 567 30.58 7.99 35.16
CA LEU A 567 31.59 7.40 34.26
C LEU A 567 32.29 6.18 34.89
N HIS A 568 32.58 6.21 36.19
CA HIS A 568 33.23 5.09 36.87
C HIS A 568 32.32 3.85 36.99
N SER A 569 30.98 4.03 37.00
CA SER A 569 30.02 2.91 37.05
C SER A 569 29.80 2.23 35.69
N GLN A 570 29.83 3.00 34.60
CA GLN A 570 29.64 2.47 33.23
C GLN A 570 30.91 1.87 32.63
N VAL A 571 32.09 2.44 32.90
CA VAL A 571 33.37 1.82 32.50
C VAL A 571 33.51 0.44 33.14
N CYS A 572 33.12 0.27 34.42
CA CYS A 572 33.07 -1.05 35.05
C CYS A 572 32.08 -2.01 34.37
N SER A 573 30.96 -1.52 33.84
CA SER A 573 29.96 -2.34 33.15
C SER A 573 30.42 -2.83 31.76
N TYR A 574 31.18 -2.00 31.03
CA TYR A 574 31.82 -2.40 29.76
C TYR A 574 33.08 -3.25 29.95
N SER A 575 33.83 -3.04 31.05
CA SER A 575 34.93 -3.90 31.45
C SER A 575 34.46 -5.34 31.75
N VAL A 576 33.26 -5.47 32.34
CA VAL A 576 32.62 -6.78 32.57
C VAL A 576 32.21 -7.46 31.25
N LEU A 577 31.76 -6.71 30.23
CA LEU A 577 31.51 -7.27 28.89
C LEU A 577 32.79 -7.75 28.17
N LEU A 578 33.94 -7.09 28.39
CA LEU A 578 35.24 -7.51 27.85
C LEU A 578 35.90 -8.65 28.65
N HIS A 579 35.43 -8.98 29.85
CA HIS A 579 36.02 -10.04 30.70
C HIS A 579 35.11 -11.25 30.96
N CYS A 580 33.84 -11.22 30.55
CA CYS A 580 32.93 -12.36 30.71
C CYS A 580 32.82 -13.28 29.46
N GLY A 581 33.73 -13.16 28.49
CA GLY A 581 33.71 -13.92 27.23
C GLY A 581 34.78 -15.01 27.07
N GLY A 582 35.53 -15.37 28.12
CA GLY A 582 36.53 -16.44 28.08
C GLY A 582 36.22 -17.53 29.10
N PRO A 583 36.30 -18.83 28.76
CA PRO A 583 36.01 -19.90 29.70
C PRO A 583 37.13 -20.05 30.73
N VAL A 584 36.74 -20.37 31.96
CA VAL A 584 37.35 -21.49 32.69
C VAL A 584 36.48 -22.71 32.44
#